data_AF-A0A0D0CWP8-F1
#
_entry.id   AF-A0A0D0CWP8-F1
#
_cell.length_a   1.000
_cell.length_b   1.000
_cell.length_c   1.000
_cell.angle_alpha   90.00
_cell.angle_beta   90.00
_cell.angle_gamma   90.00
#
_symmetry.space_group_name_H-M   'P 1'
#
loop_
_entity.id
_entity.type
_entity.pdbx_description
1 polymer ?
#
loop_
_entity_poly.entity_id
_entity_poly.type
_entity_poly.pdbx_seq_one_letter_code
_entity_poly.pdbx_strand_id
1 'polypeptide(L)' 'PRDTCSTGPVQCCNSVTSASNPITSTILGLLGIVLGNLNVNVGLGCSPLSVVGVG' A
#
# COMPACT_ATOMS: atom_id res chain seq x y z
N PRO A 1 4.10 -2.34 20.69
CA PRO A 1 4.57 -3.46 19.85
C PRO A 1 4.01 -3.33 18.42
N ARG A 2 4.77 -2.73 17.52
CA ARG A 2 4.36 -2.53 16.11
C ARG A 2 5.40 -3.08 15.15
N ASP A 3 5.95 -4.25 15.45
CA ASP A 3 7.27 -4.59 14.88
C ASP A 3 7.33 -5.96 14.22
N THR A 4 6.18 -6.60 13.96
CA THR A 4 6.16 -7.87 13.20
C THR A 4 5.24 -7.79 12.01
N CYS A 5 5.58 -6.91 11.06
CA CYS A 5 5.08 -7.04 9.69
C CYS A 5 5.90 -8.14 8.99
N SER A 6 5.45 -9.40 9.09
CA SER A 6 6.18 -10.54 8.50
C SER A 6 6.21 -10.52 6.97
N THR A 7 5.46 -9.61 6.35
CA THR A 7 5.38 -9.42 4.90
C THR A 7 6.38 -8.38 4.37
N GLY A 8 7.23 -7.81 5.23
CA GLY A 8 8.27 -6.86 4.84
C GLY A 8 8.28 -5.58 5.68
N PRO A 9 9.13 -4.60 5.31
CA PRO A 9 9.26 -3.36 6.07
C PRO A 9 7.97 -2.53 6.01
N VAL A 10 7.65 -1.84 7.11
CA VAL A 10 6.53 -0.90 7.17
C VAL A 10 6.77 0.24 6.16
N GLN A 11 5.69 0.68 5.51
CA GLN A 11 5.72 1.74 4.49
C GLN A 11 4.90 2.94 4.98
N CYS A 12 5.39 4.17 4.78
CA CYS A 12 4.63 5.40 4.98
C CYS A 12 3.97 5.79 3.66
N CYS A 13 2.64 5.75 3.60
CA CYS A 13 1.88 6.05 2.39
C CYS A 13 1.16 7.38 2.53
N ASN A 14 1.15 8.19 1.46
CA ASN A 14 0.39 9.43 1.44
C ASN A 14 -1.13 9.18 1.56
N SER A 15 -1.60 8.07 0.99
CA SER A 15 -3.00 7.65 1.09
C SER A 15 -3.10 6.14 1.13
N VAL A 16 -4.03 5.64 1.93
CA VAL A 16 -4.42 4.21 1.96
C VAL A 16 -5.88 4.13 1.54
N THR A 17 -6.17 3.33 0.52
CA THR A 17 -7.50 3.25 -0.08
C THR A 17 -7.79 1.82 -0.51
N SER A 18 -9.05 1.47 -0.68
CA SER A 18 -9.45 0.11 -1.08
C SER A 18 -9.14 -0.12 -2.55
N ALA A 19 -8.66 -1.32 -2.90
CA ALA A 19 -8.42 -1.72 -4.29
C ALA A 19 -9.69 -1.72 -5.16
N SER A 20 -10.87 -1.77 -4.52
CA SER A 20 -12.18 -1.60 -5.15
C SER A 20 -12.51 -0.15 -5.53
N ASN A 21 -11.72 0.84 -5.09
CA ASN A 21 -11.93 2.22 -5.51
C ASN A 21 -11.64 2.35 -7.02
N PRO A 22 -12.53 2.97 -7.81
CA PRO A 22 -12.40 3.02 -9.27
C PRO A 22 -11.11 3.70 -9.75
N ILE A 23 -10.61 4.68 -8.99
CA ILE A 23 -9.35 5.35 -9.32
C ILE A 23 -8.18 4.37 -9.11
N THR A 24 -8.19 3.61 -8.03
CA THR A 24 -7.12 2.65 -7.75
C THR A 24 -7.13 1.45 -8.68
N SER A 25 -8.30 0.91 -9.03
CA SER A 25 -8.38 -0.20 -9.97
C SER A 25 -7.85 0.21 -11.36
N THR A 26 -8.09 1.46 -11.76
CA THR A 26 -7.52 2.03 -12.99
C THR A 26 -6.00 2.12 -12.92
N ILE A 27 -5.45 2.66 -11.82
CA ILE A 27 -4.00 2.74 -11.59
C ILE A 27 -3.39 1.33 -11.59
N LEU A 28 -3.96 0.39 -10.85
CA LEU A 28 -3.49 -0.99 -10.79
C LEU A 28 -3.51 -1.66 -12.17
N GLY A 29 -4.57 -1.43 -12.96
CA GLY A 29 -4.68 -1.92 -14.33
C GLY A 29 -3.60 -1.34 -15.26
N LEU A 30 -3.27 -0.05 -15.12
CA LEU A 30 -2.18 0.59 -15.87
C LEU A 30 -0.80 0.02 -15.47
N LEU A 31 -0.63 -0.37 -14.21
CA LEU A 31 0.58 -1.04 -13.72
C LEU A 31 0.59 -2.55 -14.04
N GLY A 32 -0.47 -3.10 -14.64
CA GLY A 32 -0.60 -4.53 -14.92
C GLY A 32 -0.81 -5.41 -13.68
N ILE A 33 -1.21 -4.82 -12.56
CA ILE A 33 -1.43 -5.52 -11.29
C ILE A 33 -2.88 -6.03 -11.26
N VAL A 34 -3.05 -7.35 -11.39
CA VAL A 34 -4.35 -8.00 -11.32
C VAL A 34 -4.58 -8.53 -9.91
N LEU A 35 -5.46 -7.87 -9.16
CA LEU A 35 -5.90 -8.33 -7.84
C LEU A 35 -7.12 -9.25 -7.97
N GLY A 36 -7.00 -10.50 -7.50
CA GLY A 36 -8.13 -11.42 -7.40
C GLY A 36 -9.13 -11.06 -6.30
N ASN A 37 -8.73 -10.24 -5.32
CA ASN A 37 -9.59 -9.75 -4.27
C ASN A 37 -9.48 -8.22 -4.19
N LEU A 38 -10.60 -7.51 -4.38
CA LEU A 38 -10.65 -6.05 -4.38
C LEU A 38 -10.99 -5.45 -2.99
N ASN A 39 -11.20 -6.29 -1.97
CA ASN A 39 -11.48 -5.84 -0.60
C ASN A 39 -10.20 -5.57 0.21
N VAL A 40 -9.03 -5.59 -0.43
CA VAL A 40 -7.76 -5.27 0.21
C VAL A 40 -7.45 -3.77 0.09
N ASN A 41 -6.76 -3.24 1.09
CA ASN A 41 -6.27 -1.88 1.07
C ASN A 41 -4.91 -1.81 0.35
N VAL A 42 -4.74 -0.76 -0.44
CA VAL A 42 -3.51 -0.45 -1.17
C VAL A 42 -3.05 0.94 -0.73
N GLY A 43 -1.76 1.07 -0.47
CA GLY A 43 -1.12 2.35 -0.24
C GLY A 43 -0.66 2.99 -1.55
N LEU A 44 -0.92 4.29 -1.71
CA LEU A 44 -0.45 5.10 -2.83
C LEU A 44 0.60 6.10 -2.35
N GLY A 45 1.65 6.30 -3.17
CA GLY A 45 2.76 7.19 -2.83
C GLY A 45 3.47 6.77 -1.54
N CYS A 46 3.87 5.50 -1.48
CA CYS A 46 4.51 4.93 -0.30
C CYS A 46 6.03 5.05 -0.35
N SER A 47 6.62 5.45 0.77
CA SER A 47 8.07 5.45 1.00
C SER A 47 8.42 4.46 2.10
N PRO A 48 9.54 3.73 1.98
CA PRO A 48 9.95 2.79 3.02
C PRO A 48 10.32 3.51 4.32
N LEU A 49 9.78 3.04 5.44
CA LEU A 49 10.19 3.48 6.77
C LEU A 49 11.43 2.67 7.19
N SER A 50 12.55 2.95 6.55
CA SER A 50 13.85 2.38 6.91
C SER A 50 14.52 3.26 7.95
N VAL A 51 14.11 3.14 9.22
CA VAL A 51 14.93 3.46 10.41
C VAL A 51 15.70 4.79 10.34
N VAL A 52 15.02 5.90 10.07
CA VAL A 52 15.49 7.24 10.48
C VAL A 52 14.26 7.98 11.02
N GLY A 53 14.35 8.42 12.28
CA GLY A 53 13.25 8.97 13.06
C GLY A 53 12.38 9.94 12.28
N VAL A 54 11.15 9.54 12.06
CA VAL A 54 10.04 10.42 11.72
C VAL A 54 8.95 10.08 12.73
N GLY A 55 8.66 11.05 13.60
CA GLY A 55 7.96 10.88 14.88
C GLY A 55 6.46 10.63 14.81
#